data_AF-A0A563TYH8-F1
#
_entry.id   AF-A0A563TYH8-F1
#
_cell.length_a   1.000
_cell.length_b   1.000
_cell.length_c   1.000
_cell.angle_alpha   90.00
_cell.angle_beta   90.00
_cell.angle_gamma   90.00
#
_symmetry.space_group_name_H-M   'P 1'
#
loop_
_entity.id
_entity.type
_entity.pdbx_description
1 polymer ?
#
loop_
_entity_poly.entity_id
_entity_poly.type
_entity_poly.pdbx_seq_one_letter_code
_entity_poly.pdbx_strand_id
1 'polypeptide(L)'
;MKILITGGSSGKEKGLAENFYEKGFEALVTSRDEKKLAQLANDLKCIRTVVYDSSVIDDEAKVVDFIRDEWGNELDILFKNAGHVAITPFGNLDRETLENMYRVHLTAPSMLTAGCLDALKKNKGQILNITSSHEIKPYPQLMA
;
A
#
# COMPACT_ATOMS: atom_id res chain seq x y z
N MET A 1 -0.50 -6.49 -17.57
CA MET A 1 0.01 -5.37 -16.77
C MET A 1 0.27 -5.86 -15.36
N LYS A 2 1.37 -5.43 -14.74
CA LYS A 2 1.79 -5.74 -13.38
C LYS A 2 1.42 -4.58 -12.47
N ILE A 3 0.57 -4.84 -11.48
CA ILE A 3 -0.04 -3.82 -10.63
C ILE A 3 0.23 -4.16 -9.17
N LEU A 4 0.92 -3.29 -8.45
CA LEU A 4 1.10 -3.39 -7.00
C LEU A 4 0.06 -2.54 -6.28
N ILE A 5 -0.71 -3.16 -5.39
CA ILE A 5 -1.71 -2.51 -4.53
C ILE A 5 -1.32 -2.69 -3.07
N THR A 6 -1.01 -1.59 -2.39
CA THR A 6 -0.74 -1.60 -0.94
C THR A 6 -2.03 -1.44 -0.14
N GLY A 7 -2.20 -2.20 0.94
CA GLY A 7 -3.41 -2.16 1.77
C GLY A 7 -4.66 -2.76 1.12
N GLY A 8 -4.50 -3.58 0.06
CA GLY A 8 -5.62 -4.07 -0.77
C GLY A 8 -6.36 -5.29 -0.21
N SER A 9 -6.10 -5.73 1.02
CA SER A 9 -6.70 -6.95 1.59
C SER A 9 -8.13 -6.75 2.15
N SER A 10 -8.69 -5.55 2.08
CA SER A 10 -10.04 -5.23 2.58
C SER A 10 -10.61 -3.99 1.91
N GLY A 11 -11.89 -3.70 2.18
CA GLY A 11 -12.50 -2.42 1.81
C GLY A 11 -12.70 -2.24 0.31
N LYS A 12 -12.62 -0.99 -0.14
CA LYS A 12 -12.77 -0.62 -1.56
C LYS A 12 -11.63 -1.17 -2.41
N GLU A 13 -10.51 -1.42 -1.77
CA GLU A 13 -9.25 -1.77 -2.38
C GLU A 13 -9.15 -3.27 -2.64
N LYS A 14 -9.86 -4.09 -1.84
CA LYS A 14 -10.18 -5.47 -2.23
C LYS A 14 -10.96 -5.49 -3.56
N GLY A 15 -11.99 -4.66 -3.69
CA GLY A 15 -12.76 -4.56 -4.94
C GLY A 15 -11.93 -4.09 -6.14
N LEU A 16 -10.94 -3.22 -5.91
CA LEU A 16 -9.98 -2.82 -6.94
C LEU A 16 -9.09 -4.01 -7.37
N ALA A 17 -8.58 -4.78 -6.41
CA ALA A 17 -7.80 -5.98 -6.68
C ALA A 17 -8.62 -7.03 -7.45
N GLU A 18 -9.86 -7.28 -7.04
CA GLU A 18 -10.83 -8.15 -7.73
C GLU A 18 -11.03 -7.70 -9.17
N ASN A 19 -11.28 -6.41 -9.40
CA ASN A 19 -11.52 -5.88 -10.74
C ASN A 19 -10.29 -6.01 -11.66
N PHE A 20 -9.09 -5.77 -11.14
CA PHE A 20 -7.86 -5.94 -11.92
C PHE A 20 -7.59 -7.41 -12.22
N TYR A 21 -7.84 -8.30 -11.26
CA TYR A 21 -7.76 -9.74 -11.44
C TYR A 21 -8.72 -10.22 -12.55
N GLU A 22 -9.99 -9.81 -12.52
CA GLU A 22 -11.01 -10.15 -13.53
C GLU A 22 -10.63 -9.67 -14.93
N LYS A 23 -9.88 -8.57 -15.04
CA LYS A 23 -9.38 -8.02 -16.31
C LYS A 23 -8.10 -8.70 -16.81
N GLY A 24 -7.60 -9.70 -16.11
CA GLY A 24 -6.39 -10.44 -16.48
C GLY A 24 -5.09 -9.68 -16.20
N PHE A 25 -5.12 -8.71 -15.27
CA PHE A 25 -3.89 -8.08 -14.80
C PHE A 25 -3.22 -8.92 -13.72
N GLU A 26 -1.88 -8.87 -13.69
CA GLU A 26 -1.08 -9.49 -12.66
C GLU A 26 -1.03 -8.56 -11.44
N ALA A 27 -1.99 -8.74 -10.54
CA ALA A 27 -2.08 -7.96 -9.31
C ALA A 27 -1.24 -8.61 -8.19
N LEU A 28 -0.36 -7.80 -7.58
CA LEU A 28 0.28 -8.07 -6.30
C LEU A 28 -0.42 -7.23 -5.23
N VAL A 29 -1.05 -7.90 -4.27
CA VAL A 29 -1.75 -7.24 -3.17
C VAL A 29 -0.96 -7.39 -1.88
N THR A 30 -0.72 -6.27 -1.20
CA THR A 30 0.00 -6.27 0.07
C THR A 30 -0.85 -5.74 1.21
N SER A 31 -0.56 -6.22 2.42
CA SER A 31 -1.21 -5.83 3.67
C SER A 31 -0.40 -6.37 4.84
N ARG A 32 -0.57 -5.77 6.03
CA ARG A 32 -0.03 -6.31 7.28
C ARG A 32 -0.86 -7.49 7.83
N ASP A 33 -2.09 -7.66 7.35
CA ASP A 33 -3.00 -8.71 7.82
C ASP A 33 -2.85 -9.97 6.96
N GLU A 34 -1.97 -10.87 7.40
CA GLU A 34 -1.68 -12.14 6.73
C GLU A 34 -2.94 -13.00 6.53
N LYS A 35 -3.87 -13.02 7.50
CA LYS A 35 -5.10 -13.82 7.41
C LYS A 35 -6.00 -13.31 6.29
N LYS A 36 -6.13 -11.99 6.14
CA LYS A 36 -6.91 -11.40 5.05
C LYS A 36 -6.25 -11.62 3.68
N LEU A 37 -4.91 -11.57 3.60
CA LEU A 37 -4.21 -11.91 2.36
C LEU A 37 -4.41 -13.37 1.98
N ALA A 38 -4.32 -14.30 2.94
CA ALA A 38 -4.59 -15.71 2.71
C ALA A 38 -6.03 -15.95 2.24
N GLN A 39 -7.01 -15.27 2.85
CA GLN A 39 -8.40 -15.34 2.38
C GLN A 39 -8.56 -14.79 0.96
N LEU A 40 -7.94 -13.65 0.64
CA LEU A 40 -7.97 -13.09 -0.71
C LEU A 40 -7.36 -14.05 -1.75
N ALA A 41 -6.25 -14.71 -1.42
CA ALA A 41 -5.61 -15.70 -2.27
C ALA A 41 -6.46 -16.96 -2.47
N ASN A 42 -7.29 -17.32 -1.49
CA ASN A 42 -8.27 -18.40 -1.63
C ASN A 42 -9.45 -18.00 -2.52
N ASP A 43 -9.95 -16.76 -2.36
CA ASP A 43 -11.08 -16.23 -3.13
C ASP A 43 -10.70 -16.02 -4.61
N LEU A 44 -9.50 -15.49 -4.87
CA LEU A 44 -8.99 -15.15 -6.20
C LEU A 44 -7.77 -16.03 -6.52
N LYS A 45 -8.04 -17.20 -7.11
CA LYS A 45 -6.98 -18.16 -7.46
C LYS A 45 -5.88 -17.48 -8.28
N CYS A 46 -4.63 -17.76 -7.94
CA CYS A 46 -3.45 -17.19 -8.61
C CYS A 46 -3.19 -15.69 -8.39
N ILE A 47 -3.98 -14.97 -7.58
CA ILE A 47 -3.56 -13.63 -7.14
C ILE A 47 -2.28 -13.73 -6.31
N ARG A 48 -1.39 -12.77 -6.48
CA ARG A 48 -0.12 -12.72 -5.73
C ARG A 48 -0.30 -11.85 -4.50
N THR A 49 0.24 -12.29 -3.38
CA THR A 49 0.20 -11.53 -2.12
C THR A 49 1.55 -11.52 -1.45
N VAL A 50 1.86 -10.40 -0.77
CA VAL A 50 3.05 -10.26 0.09
C VAL A 50 2.64 -9.53 1.36
N VAL A 51 3.04 -10.05 2.51
CA VAL A 51 2.85 -9.34 3.78
C VAL A 51 3.80 -8.14 3.82
N TYR A 52 3.23 -6.96 4.03
CA TYR A 52 3.95 -5.69 4.11
C TYR A 52 3.30 -4.78 5.16
N ASP A 53 4.07 -4.40 6.17
CA ASP A 53 3.67 -3.46 7.20
C ASP A 53 4.44 -2.14 7.06
N SER A 54 3.76 -1.12 6.55
CA SER A 54 4.31 0.25 6.42
C SER A 54 4.75 0.90 7.74
N SER A 55 4.43 0.31 8.90
CA SER A 55 4.93 0.80 10.20
C SER A 55 6.29 0.21 10.58
N VAL A 56 6.71 -0.87 9.92
CA VAL A 56 8.00 -1.54 10.15
C VAL A 56 9.04 -0.96 9.19
N ILE A 57 10.21 -0.62 9.72
CA ILE A 57 11.33 -0.08 8.94
C ILE A 57 11.84 -1.15 7.97
N ASP A 58 12.09 -0.74 6.73
CA ASP A 58 12.63 -1.54 5.62
C ASP A 58 11.77 -2.75 5.20
N ASP A 59 10.53 -2.84 5.67
CA ASP A 59 9.63 -3.97 5.35
C ASP A 59 9.24 -3.99 3.86
N GLU A 60 9.37 -2.84 3.17
CA GLU A 60 9.20 -2.74 1.72
C GLU A 60 10.16 -3.62 0.93
N ALA A 61 11.30 -4.02 1.52
CA ALA A 61 12.27 -4.90 0.87
C ALA A 61 11.62 -6.20 0.38
N LYS A 62 10.67 -6.77 1.14
CA LYS A 62 9.92 -7.98 0.75
C LYS A 62 9.14 -7.80 -0.56
N VAL A 63 8.57 -6.61 -0.74
CA VAL A 63 7.78 -6.26 -1.93
C VAL A 63 8.71 -5.98 -3.11
N VAL A 64 9.82 -5.27 -2.86
CA VAL A 64 10.84 -4.99 -3.87
C VAL A 64 11.49 -6.28 -4.38
N ASP A 65 11.83 -7.20 -3.47
CA ASP A 65 12.37 -8.52 -3.80
C ASP A 65 11.39 -9.31 -4.67
N PHE A 66 10.10 -9.32 -4.31
CA PHE A 66 9.08 -9.96 -5.16
C PHE A 66 9.04 -9.35 -6.56
N ILE A 67 9.03 -8.01 -6.69
CA ILE A 67 8.97 -7.35 -7.99
C ILE A 67 10.22 -7.67 -8.82
N ARG A 68 11.39 -7.74 -8.19
CA ARG A 68 12.64 -8.10 -8.85
C ARG A 68 12.61 -9.54 -9.33
N ASP A 69 12.31 -10.47 -8.44
CA ASP A 69 12.56 -11.91 -8.63
C ASP A 69 11.41 -12.59 -9.37
N GLU A 70 10.16 -12.29 -9.02
CA GLU A 70 8.97 -12.91 -9.62
C GLU A 70 8.47 -12.15 -10.85
N TRP A 71 8.70 -10.84 -10.89
CA TRP A 71 8.24 -9.97 -11.99
C TRP A 71 9.36 -9.47 -12.90
N GLY A 72 10.60 -9.94 -12.75
CA GLY A 72 11.70 -9.56 -13.64
C GLY A 72 12.00 -8.06 -13.61
N ASN A 73 11.79 -7.44 -12.46
CA ASN A 73 11.96 -6.02 -12.21
C ASN A 73 11.10 -5.15 -13.16
N GLU A 74 9.80 -5.45 -13.25
CA GLU A 74 8.83 -4.72 -14.09
C GLU A 74 7.59 -4.35 -13.28
N LEU A 75 7.16 -3.09 -13.40
CA LEU A 75 5.97 -2.60 -12.72
C LEU A 75 5.26 -1.53 -13.55
N ASP A 76 4.01 -1.77 -13.91
CA ASP A 76 3.21 -0.82 -14.69
C ASP A 76 2.53 0.20 -13.79
N ILE A 77 1.99 -0.23 -12.64
CA ILE A 77 1.27 0.66 -11.73
C ILE A 77 1.58 0.35 -10.26
N LEU A 78 1.91 1.40 -9.50
CA LEU A 78 2.00 1.38 -8.04
C LEU A 78 0.82 2.15 -7.43
N PHE A 79 -0.12 1.43 -6.83
CA PHE A 79 -1.22 2.00 -6.02
C PHE A 79 -0.81 2.08 -4.54
N LYS A 80 -0.54 3.29 -4.07
CA LYS A 80 -0.23 3.58 -2.66
C LYS A 80 -1.49 3.92 -1.91
N ASN A 81 -1.99 2.96 -1.14
CA ASN A 81 -3.24 3.08 -0.39
C ASN A 81 -3.12 2.61 1.06
N ALA A 82 -2.10 1.81 1.42
CA ALA A 82 -1.91 1.38 2.81
C ALA A 82 -1.87 2.61 3.75
N GLY A 83 -2.77 2.60 4.73
CA GLY A 83 -2.98 3.74 5.62
C GLY A 83 -3.99 3.41 6.70
N HIS A 84 -3.99 4.22 7.76
CA HIS A 84 -4.99 4.16 8.82
C HIS A 84 -5.26 5.57 9.35
N VAL A 85 -6.41 5.77 9.98
CA VAL A 85 -6.77 7.06 10.56
C VAL A 85 -6.66 6.94 12.08
N ALA A 86 -5.84 7.80 12.69
CA ALA A 86 -5.80 8.02 14.13
C ALA A 86 -6.23 9.48 14.40
N ILE A 87 -7.48 9.67 14.83
CA ILE A 87 -7.99 10.99 15.20
C ILE A 87 -7.68 11.18 16.68
N THR A 88 -6.62 11.95 16.96
CA THR A 88 -6.19 12.25 18.33
C THR A 88 -6.32 13.76 18.56
N PRO A 89 -7.07 14.22 19.58
CA PRO A 89 -7.10 15.63 19.95
C PRO A 89 -5.69 16.15 20.27
N PHE A 90 -5.40 17.41 19.95
CA PHE A 90 -4.05 17.96 20.14
C PHE A 90 -3.56 17.89 21.59
N GLY A 91 -4.46 18.00 22.57
CA GLY A 91 -4.12 17.87 23.99
C GLY A 91 -3.63 16.48 24.41
N ASN A 92 -3.96 15.45 23.62
CA ASN A 92 -3.58 14.05 23.86
C ASN A 92 -2.61 13.53 22.79
N LEU A 93 -2.10 14.40 21.91
CA LEU A 93 -1.21 13.98 20.84
C LEU A 93 0.16 13.61 21.42
N ASP A 94 0.53 12.35 21.29
CA ASP A 94 1.87 11.88 21.59
C ASP A 94 2.74 11.80 20.32
N ARG A 95 4.05 11.88 20.53
CA ARG A 95 5.05 11.88 19.45
C ARG A 95 5.06 10.57 18.68
N GLU A 96 4.92 9.44 19.36
CA GLU A 96 5.04 8.10 18.76
C GLU A 96 3.89 7.86 17.77
N THR A 97 2.66 8.20 18.16
CA THR A 97 1.49 8.13 17.29
C THR A 97 1.68 9.00 16.05
N LEU A 98 2.15 10.24 16.21
CA LEU A 98 2.38 11.15 15.09
C LEU A 98 3.47 10.63 14.14
N GLU A 99 4.60 10.19 14.68
CA GLU A 99 5.71 9.63 13.89
C GLU A 99 5.30 8.35 13.16
N ASN A 100 4.50 7.49 13.79
CA ASN A 100 3.92 6.31 13.15
C ASN A 100 2.96 6.69 12.00
N MET A 101 2.12 7.72 12.17
CA MET A 101 1.27 8.22 11.09
C MET A 101 2.10 8.72 9.90
N TYR A 102 3.14 9.53 10.14
CA TYR A 102 4.04 9.97 9.07
C TYR A 102 4.75 8.79 8.40
N ARG A 103 5.17 7.79 9.17
CA ARG A 103 5.81 6.60 8.62
C ARG A 103 4.90 5.87 7.64
N VAL A 104 3.68 5.54 8.10
CA VAL A 104 2.73 4.76 7.31
C VAL A 104 2.25 5.52 6.07
N HIS A 105 1.98 6.82 6.19
CA HIS A 105 1.37 7.61 5.10
C HIS A 105 2.36 8.29 4.17
N LEU A 106 3.59 8.53 4.61
CA LEU A 106 4.57 9.30 3.84
C LEU A 106 5.87 8.54 3.63
N THR A 107 6.55 8.14 4.71
CA THR A 107 7.90 7.59 4.61
C THR A 107 7.92 6.25 3.89
N ALA A 108 7.20 5.27 4.41
CA ALA A 108 7.16 3.92 3.86
C ALA A 108 6.67 3.86 2.39
N PRO A 109 5.56 4.53 1.99
CA PRO A 109 5.15 4.57 0.59
C PRO A 109 6.15 5.31 -0.33
N SER A 110 6.96 6.23 0.21
CA SER A 110 8.04 6.86 -0.55
C SER A 110 9.23 5.91 -0.72
N MET A 111 9.62 5.20 0.33
CA MET A 111 10.70 4.21 0.27
C MET A 111 10.37 3.04 -0.65
N LEU A 112 9.13 2.54 -0.59
CA LEU A 112 8.65 1.52 -1.53
C LEU A 112 8.74 2.01 -2.99
N THR A 113 8.44 3.27 -3.25
CA THR A 113 8.59 3.85 -4.60
C THR A 113 10.04 3.93 -5.03
N ALA A 114 10.93 4.33 -4.12
CA ALA A 114 12.36 4.37 -4.39
C ALA A 114 12.89 2.96 -4.73
N GLY A 115 12.49 1.94 -3.97
CA GLY A 115 12.85 0.55 -4.24
C GLY A 115 12.28 -0.01 -5.54
N CYS A 116 11.11 0.47 -5.98
CA CYS A 116 10.47 0.05 -7.24
C CYS A 116 10.81 0.96 -8.44
N LEU A 117 11.67 1.97 -8.27
CA LEU A 117 11.84 3.04 -9.25
C LEU A 117 12.33 2.53 -10.60
N ASP A 118 13.26 1.59 -10.62
CA ASP A 118 13.79 1.04 -11.86
C ASP A 118 12.76 0.19 -12.60
N ALA A 119 11.96 -0.60 -11.87
CA ALA A 119 10.84 -1.36 -12.43
C ALA A 119 9.79 -0.45 -13.07
N LEU A 120 9.44 0.65 -12.38
CA LEU A 120 8.53 1.68 -12.90
C LEU A 120 9.10 2.36 -14.14
N LYS A 121 10.37 2.76 -14.13
CA LYS A 121 11.01 3.39 -15.29
C LYS A 121 11.04 2.47 -16.50
N LYS A 122 11.39 1.19 -16.30
CA LYS A 122 11.46 0.17 -17.36
C LYS A 122 10.13 0.07 -18.13
N ASN A 123 9.02 0.10 -17.41
CA ASN A 123 7.68 -0.01 -18.01
C ASN A 123 7.03 1.34 -18.35
N LYS A 124 7.69 2.47 -18.07
CA LYS A 124 7.06 3.81 -18.09
C LYS A 124 5.80 3.84 -17.22
N GLY A 125 5.87 3.15 -16.09
CA GLY A 125 4.78 2.94 -15.16
C GLY A 125 4.34 4.21 -14.43
N GLN A 126 3.22 4.10 -13.74
CA GLN A 126 2.56 5.20 -13.05
C GLN A 126 2.46 4.94 -11.55
N ILE A 127 2.45 6.03 -10.79
CA ILE A 127 2.26 6.01 -9.33
C ILE A 127 0.92 6.69 -9.03
N LEU A 128 0.04 6.00 -8.32
CA LEU A 128 -1.23 6.53 -7.86
C LEU A 128 -1.22 6.57 -6.33
N ASN A 129 -1.24 7.78 -5.76
CA ASN A 129 -1.35 8.00 -4.33
C ASN A 129 -2.82 8.19 -3.96
N ILE A 130 -3.34 7.35 -3.06
CA ILE A 130 -4.66 7.53 -2.49
C ILE A 130 -4.51 8.35 -1.21
N THR A 131 -5.10 9.55 -1.20
CA THR A 131 -5.07 10.46 -0.05
C THR A 131 -6.49 10.67 0.50
N SER A 132 -6.66 11.69 1.34
CA SER A 132 -7.95 12.03 1.94
C SER A 132 -8.24 13.51 1.77
N SER A 133 -9.52 13.88 1.74
CA SER A 133 -9.93 15.29 1.84
C SER A 133 -9.39 15.97 3.10
N HIS A 134 -8.98 15.21 4.11
CA HIS A 134 -8.43 15.75 5.35
C HIS A 134 -7.01 16.29 5.24
N GLU A 135 -6.34 16.07 4.09
CA GLU A 135 -5.09 16.74 3.76
C GLU A 135 -5.26 18.26 3.61
N ILE A 136 -6.43 18.70 3.13
CA ILE A 136 -6.76 20.12 2.94
C ILE A 136 -7.76 20.66 3.96
N LYS A 137 -8.35 19.78 4.79
CA LYS A 137 -9.35 20.16 5.79
C LYS A 137 -9.21 19.33 7.08
N PRO A 138 -8.81 19.93 8.21
CA PRO A 138 -8.64 19.17 9.45
C PRO A 138 -9.98 18.64 9.99
N TYR A 139 -9.90 17.54 10.74
CA TYR A 139 -11.02 17.04 11.54
C TYR A 139 -11.36 18.06 12.65
N PRO A 140 -12.63 18.49 12.80
CA PRO A 140 -13.03 19.36 13.91
C PRO A 140 -12.69 18.77 15.29
N GLN A 141 -12.68 17.45 15.41
CA GLN A 141 -12.39 16.70 16.63
C GLN A 141 -10.94 16.88 17.12
N LEU A 142 -10.03 17.42 16.30
CA LEU A 142 -8.64 17.68 16.72
C LEU A 142 -8.53 18.78 17.77
N MET A 143 -9.52 19.68 17.82
CA MET A 143 -9.58 20.82 18.74
C MET A 143 -10.33 20.51 20.05
N ALA A 144 -10.92 19.32 20.17
CA ALA A 144 -11.76 18.92 21.29
C ALA A 144 -10.98 18.57 22.56
#